data_AF-W9VWD6-F1
#
_entry.id   AF-W9VWD6-F1
#
_cell.length_a   1.000
_cell.length_b   1.000
_cell.length_c   1.000
_cell.angle_alpha   90.00
_cell.angle_beta   90.00
_cell.angle_gamma   90.00
#
_symmetry.space_group_name_H-M   'P 1'
#
loop_
_entity.id
_entity.type
_entity.pdbx_description
1 polymer ?
#
loop_
_entity_poly.entity_id
_entity_poly.type
_entity_poly.pdbx_seq_one_letter_code
_entity_poly.pdbx_strand_id
1 'polypeptide(L)'
;MTLARLVAITSVPCDAGFLRYFQPQDYLFVQRVFRTIANIPFGQQFDPRNIGGLLTSMDKEAILNPKFEDLSISLGDHPDVREEDRGRGCKDGKLGAQTTYLPSMYGNRALMALCQPSFEFYYSLQDIEHPPEWALTAPGGKPEGGFSCDGLLDRDSSYMLSPGSVILHELMHWPYLLQDIPDYARLAQPTTGDYSKILDFAGPNPSDGYGPFNSAKIRDLTANPVTGSSQAIRNADSYVWYAMDKYWS
;
A
#
# COMPACT_ATOMS: atom_id res chain seq x y z
N MET A 1 -5.00 1.59 -7.83
CA MET A 1 -5.22 3.05 -7.87
C MET A 1 -6.38 3.50 -6.98
N THR A 2 -7.52 2.81 -7.01
CA THR A 2 -8.71 3.10 -6.19
C THR A 2 -8.40 3.29 -4.70
N LEU A 3 -7.70 2.34 -4.06
CA LEU A 3 -7.29 2.44 -2.65
C LEU A 3 -6.54 3.74 -2.34
N ALA A 4 -5.54 4.09 -3.15
CA ALA A 4 -4.75 5.29 -2.92
C ALA A 4 -5.56 6.58 -3.09
N ARG A 5 -6.46 6.62 -4.08
CA ARG A 5 -7.36 7.77 -4.30
C ARG A 5 -8.34 7.96 -3.17
N LEU A 6 -8.96 6.88 -2.73
CA LEU A 6 -9.89 6.90 -1.62
C LEU A 6 -9.22 7.56 -0.41
N VAL A 7 -8.06 7.06 -0.01
CA VAL A 7 -7.30 7.64 1.11
C VAL A 7 -6.91 9.10 0.82
N ALA A 8 -6.39 9.40 -0.36
CA ALA A 8 -5.93 10.75 -0.71
C ALA A 8 -7.04 11.82 -0.65
N ILE A 9 -8.30 11.41 -0.87
CA ILE A 9 -9.49 12.27 -0.90
C ILE A 9 -10.17 12.33 0.47
N THR A 10 -10.29 11.19 1.17
CA THR A 10 -11.14 11.06 2.38
C THR A 10 -10.34 11.09 3.69
N SER A 11 -9.01 11.04 3.65
CA SER A 11 -8.19 11.03 4.85
C SER A 11 -8.28 12.34 5.64
N VAL A 12 -8.44 12.22 6.95
CA VAL A 12 -8.37 13.32 7.92
C VAL A 12 -7.45 12.92 9.08
N PRO A 13 -6.77 13.86 9.75
CA PRO A 13 -5.72 13.54 10.74
C PRO A 13 -6.24 12.84 12.00
N CYS A 14 -7.54 12.97 12.31
CA CYS A 14 -8.16 12.37 13.50
C CYS A 14 -9.01 11.14 13.18
N ASP A 15 -8.89 10.60 11.97
CA ASP A 15 -9.64 9.42 11.57
C ASP A 15 -9.26 8.20 12.41
N ALA A 16 -10.23 7.42 12.86
CA ALA A 16 -9.98 6.25 13.71
C ALA A 16 -9.12 5.19 13.01
N GLY A 17 -9.28 5.05 11.69
CA GLY A 17 -8.47 4.20 10.83
C GLY A 17 -7.04 4.70 10.69
N PHE A 18 -6.87 6.00 10.46
CA PHE A 18 -5.55 6.62 10.42
C PHE A 18 -4.80 6.42 11.75
N LEU A 19 -5.47 6.74 12.87
CA LEU A 19 -4.92 6.58 14.22
C LEU A 19 -4.71 5.11 14.60
N ARG A 20 -5.26 4.16 13.84
CA ARG A 20 -4.97 2.73 14.01
C ARG A 20 -3.54 2.39 13.57
N TYR A 21 -3.00 3.07 12.57
CA TYR A 21 -1.74 2.70 11.92
C TYR A 21 -0.65 3.76 12.03
N PHE A 22 -1.02 5.00 12.28
CA PHE A 22 -0.10 6.14 12.30
C PHE A 22 -0.39 7.07 13.50
N GLN A 23 0.54 7.96 13.80
CA GLN A 23 0.33 9.01 14.80
C GLN A 23 -0.07 10.34 14.11
N PRO A 24 -0.76 11.27 14.81
CA PRO A 24 -1.24 12.52 14.21
C PRO A 24 -0.19 13.33 13.45
N GLN A 25 1.06 13.37 13.93
CA GLN A 25 2.16 14.09 13.29
C GLN A 25 2.58 13.51 11.94
N ASP A 26 2.24 12.25 11.67
CA ASP A 26 2.59 11.55 10.43
C ASP A 26 1.66 11.94 9.27
N TYR A 27 0.51 12.54 9.56
CA TYR A 27 -0.60 12.70 8.62
C TYR A 27 -0.20 13.37 7.31
N LEU A 28 0.53 14.48 7.37
CA LEU A 28 0.94 15.21 6.16
C LEU A 28 1.84 14.37 5.25
N PHE A 29 2.72 13.56 5.82
CA PHE A 29 3.59 12.68 5.03
C PHE A 29 2.78 11.55 4.40
N VAL A 30 1.97 10.86 5.21
CA VAL A 30 1.14 9.74 4.76
C VAL A 30 0.14 10.18 3.68
N GLN A 31 -0.55 11.30 3.88
CA GLN A 31 -1.45 11.87 2.88
C GLN A 31 -0.72 12.16 1.57
N ARG A 32 0.49 12.71 1.62
CA ARG A 32 1.29 13.02 0.43
C ARG A 32 1.73 11.75 -0.30
N VAL A 33 2.05 10.67 0.41
CA VAL A 33 2.33 9.36 -0.22
C VAL A 33 1.14 8.90 -1.05
N PHE A 34 -0.06 8.87 -0.48
CA PHE A 34 -1.26 8.48 -1.22
C PHE A 34 -1.60 9.42 -2.37
N ARG A 35 -1.44 10.74 -2.17
CA ARG A 35 -1.62 11.75 -3.22
C ARG A 35 -0.62 11.56 -4.37
N THR A 36 0.64 11.28 -4.09
CA THR A 36 1.66 11.00 -5.11
C THR A 36 1.29 9.78 -5.95
N ILE A 37 0.87 8.68 -5.30
CA ILE A 37 0.44 7.45 -5.98
C ILE A 37 -0.83 7.71 -6.81
N ALA A 38 -1.78 8.46 -6.26
CA ALA A 38 -3.04 8.81 -6.91
C ALA A 38 -2.92 9.92 -7.97
N ASN A 39 -1.73 10.50 -8.13
CA ASN A 39 -1.44 11.66 -8.99
C ASN A 39 -2.31 12.90 -8.66
N ILE A 40 -2.45 13.20 -7.37
CA ILE A 40 -3.22 14.34 -6.86
C ILE A 40 -2.25 15.39 -6.31
N PRO A 41 -2.34 16.67 -6.74
CA PRO A 41 -1.55 17.76 -6.16
C PRO A 41 -1.70 17.89 -4.63
N PHE A 42 -0.60 18.14 -3.92
CA PHE A 42 -0.61 18.22 -2.45
C PHE A 42 -1.48 19.34 -1.87
N GLY A 43 -1.74 20.41 -2.62
CA GLY A 43 -2.61 21.51 -2.20
C GLY A 43 -4.09 21.31 -2.55
N GLN A 44 -4.44 20.28 -3.32
CA GLN A 44 -5.81 20.08 -3.78
C GLN A 44 -6.75 19.85 -2.60
N GLN A 45 -7.85 20.60 -2.58
CA GLN A 45 -8.92 20.49 -1.60
C GLN A 45 -10.10 19.74 -2.24
N PHE A 46 -10.83 18.99 -1.43
CA PHE A 46 -12.00 18.23 -1.87
C PHE A 46 -13.23 18.68 -1.09
N ASP A 47 -14.35 18.87 -1.77
CA ASP A 47 -15.63 19.14 -1.13
C ASP A 47 -16.23 17.81 -0.64
N PRO A 48 -16.47 17.64 0.68
CA PRO A 48 -17.05 16.42 1.23
C PRO A 48 -18.38 16.01 0.58
N ARG A 49 -19.14 16.98 0.05
CA ARG A 49 -20.45 16.74 -0.58
C ARG A 49 -20.34 16.01 -1.92
N ASN A 50 -19.17 16.04 -2.56
CA ASN A 50 -18.96 15.52 -3.91
C ASN A 50 -18.01 14.31 -3.95
N ILE A 51 -17.59 13.79 -2.79
CA ILE A 51 -16.62 12.67 -2.71
C ILE A 51 -17.07 11.47 -3.54
N GLY A 52 -18.35 11.05 -3.43
CA GLY A 52 -18.87 9.90 -4.18
C GLY A 52 -18.72 10.08 -5.69
N GLY A 53 -19.11 11.25 -6.22
CA GLY A 53 -18.96 11.56 -7.65
C GLY A 53 -17.50 11.67 -8.09
N LEU A 54 -16.63 12.21 -7.25
CA LEU A 54 -15.19 12.30 -7.51
C LEU A 54 -14.56 10.92 -7.65
N LEU A 55 -14.82 10.02 -6.69
CA LEU A 55 -14.29 8.65 -6.72
C LEU A 55 -14.72 7.90 -7.99
N THR A 56 -16.00 7.99 -8.37
CA THR A 56 -16.50 7.34 -9.59
C THR A 56 -15.91 7.94 -10.87
N SER A 57 -15.66 9.26 -10.90
CA SER A 57 -15.12 9.93 -12.08
C SER A 57 -13.63 9.64 -12.30
N MET A 58 -12.84 9.58 -11.22
CA MET A 58 -11.40 9.42 -11.31
C MET A 58 -11.01 8.03 -11.81
N ASP A 59 -11.83 7.02 -11.57
CA ASP A 59 -11.57 5.65 -12.05
C ASP A 59 -11.81 5.48 -13.55
N LYS A 60 -12.57 6.38 -14.20
CA LYS A 60 -12.82 6.33 -15.65
C LYS A 60 -11.71 6.95 -16.49
N GLU A 61 -11.06 8.00 -15.99
CA GLU A 61 -10.00 8.75 -16.70
C GLU A 61 -8.79 8.94 -15.80
N ALA A 62 -8.23 7.81 -15.36
CA ALA A 62 -7.12 7.82 -14.43
C ALA A 62 -5.82 8.32 -15.07
N ILE A 63 -5.53 9.61 -14.97
CA ILE A 63 -4.18 10.13 -15.29
C ILE A 63 -3.23 9.66 -14.20
N LEU A 64 -2.39 8.67 -14.53
CA LEU A 64 -1.37 8.17 -13.62
C LEU A 64 -0.25 9.19 -13.42
N ASN A 65 0.45 9.08 -12.29
CA ASN A 65 1.68 9.84 -12.08
C ASN A 65 2.67 9.50 -13.22
N PRO A 66 3.25 10.49 -13.93
CA PRO A 66 4.14 10.21 -15.06
C PRO A 66 5.30 9.26 -14.73
N LYS A 67 5.74 9.23 -13.46
CA LYS A 67 6.79 8.30 -13.02
C LYS A 67 6.40 6.83 -13.20
N PHE A 68 5.12 6.48 -13.28
CA PHE A 68 4.67 5.12 -13.59
C PHE A 68 5.16 4.62 -14.97
N GLU A 69 5.66 5.48 -15.86
CA GLU A 69 6.36 5.05 -17.08
C GLU A 69 7.64 4.24 -16.78
N ASP A 70 8.25 4.45 -15.60
CA ASP A 70 9.42 3.69 -15.12
C ASP A 70 9.03 2.45 -14.29
N LEU A 71 7.74 2.13 -14.17
CA LEU A 71 7.27 0.90 -13.50
C LEU A 71 7.15 -0.24 -14.53
N SER A 72 7.82 -1.36 -14.24
CA SER A 72 7.69 -2.59 -15.01
C SER A 72 7.24 -3.72 -14.09
N ILE A 73 6.15 -4.39 -14.46
CA ILE A 73 5.56 -5.48 -13.67
C ILE A 73 5.63 -6.78 -14.47
N SER A 74 6.16 -7.83 -13.88
CA SER A 74 6.16 -9.20 -14.41
C SER A 74 5.29 -10.13 -13.58
N LEU A 75 4.71 -11.14 -14.21
CA LEU A 75 4.18 -12.32 -13.51
C LEU A 75 5.32 -13.32 -13.33
N GLY A 76 5.60 -13.69 -12.08
CA GLY A 76 6.82 -14.37 -11.70
C GLY A 76 8.02 -13.42 -11.58
N ASP A 77 9.21 -13.99 -11.37
CA ASP A 77 10.44 -13.21 -11.22
C ASP A 77 10.66 -12.26 -12.41
N HIS A 78 11.09 -11.04 -12.14
CA HIS A 78 11.25 -10.03 -13.19
C HIS A 78 12.44 -10.35 -14.10
N PRO A 79 12.25 -10.44 -15.43
CA PRO A 79 13.28 -10.92 -16.36
C PRO A 79 14.48 -9.98 -16.47
N ASP A 80 14.27 -8.67 -16.29
CA ASP A 80 15.35 -7.68 -16.33
C ASP A 80 16.19 -7.64 -15.03
N VAL A 81 15.76 -8.34 -13.97
CA VAL A 81 16.52 -8.39 -12.70
C VAL A 81 17.52 -9.53 -12.78
N ARG A 82 18.80 -9.17 -12.68
CA ARG A 82 19.92 -10.13 -12.62
C ARG A 82 19.76 -11.07 -11.43
N GLU A 83 20.28 -12.28 -11.53
CA GLU A 83 20.14 -13.28 -10.46
C GLU A 83 20.82 -12.82 -9.16
N GLU A 84 21.96 -12.13 -9.24
CA GLU A 84 22.69 -11.62 -8.08
C GLU A 84 22.00 -10.46 -7.35
N ASP A 85 21.17 -9.70 -8.06
CA ASP A 85 20.39 -8.58 -7.50
C ASP A 85 19.00 -9.05 -7.03
N ARG A 86 18.66 -10.30 -7.31
CA ARG A 86 17.38 -10.90 -6.94
C ARG A 86 17.39 -11.18 -5.44
N GLY A 87 16.41 -10.60 -4.74
CA GLY A 87 16.14 -10.98 -3.36
C GLY A 87 15.39 -12.31 -3.29
N ARG A 88 14.30 -12.36 -2.53
CA ARG A 88 13.42 -13.53 -2.49
C ARG A 88 12.70 -13.68 -3.83
N GLY A 89 12.78 -14.85 -4.45
CA GLY A 89 12.11 -15.09 -5.72
C GLY A 89 10.68 -15.61 -5.56
N CYS A 90 9.87 -15.48 -6.61
CA CYS A 90 8.57 -16.14 -6.72
C CYS A 90 8.67 -17.67 -6.67
N LYS A 91 9.84 -18.23 -6.97
CA LYS A 91 10.11 -19.69 -6.94
C LYS A 91 9.92 -20.29 -5.54
N ASP A 92 10.02 -19.49 -4.48
CA ASP A 92 9.89 -19.97 -3.10
C ASP A 92 8.43 -20.20 -2.68
N GLY A 93 7.45 -19.79 -3.50
CA GLY A 93 6.01 -20.02 -3.29
C GLY A 93 5.40 -19.32 -2.07
N LYS A 94 6.15 -18.47 -1.38
CA LYS A 94 5.73 -17.79 -0.14
C LYS A 94 5.65 -16.28 -0.25
N LEU A 95 6.07 -15.74 -1.38
CA LEU A 95 6.16 -14.31 -1.63
C LEU A 95 4.93 -13.88 -2.43
N GLY A 96 4.25 -12.81 -2.00
CA GLY A 96 3.17 -12.20 -2.79
C GLY A 96 3.74 -11.43 -3.97
N ALA A 97 4.69 -10.54 -3.71
CA ALA A 97 5.39 -9.76 -4.71
C ALA A 97 6.76 -9.29 -4.19
N GLN A 98 7.55 -8.71 -5.08
CA GLN A 98 8.77 -7.98 -4.72
C GLN A 98 9.07 -6.89 -5.75
N THR A 99 9.45 -5.72 -5.27
CA THR A 99 10.01 -4.64 -6.09
C THR A 99 11.52 -4.58 -5.92
N THR A 100 12.22 -4.74 -7.04
CA THR A 100 13.64 -4.42 -7.14
C THR A 100 13.80 -2.97 -7.60
N TYR A 101 14.47 -2.18 -6.77
CA TYR A 101 14.90 -0.82 -7.09
C TYR A 101 16.37 -0.66 -6.71
N LEU A 102 17.22 -0.53 -7.73
CA LEU A 102 18.66 -0.35 -7.58
C LEU A 102 19.15 0.68 -8.60
N PRO A 103 19.21 1.97 -8.23
CA PRO A 103 19.49 3.06 -9.17
C PRO A 103 20.80 2.95 -9.93
N SER A 104 21.83 2.42 -9.28
CA SER A 104 23.13 2.20 -9.90
C SER A 104 23.10 1.21 -11.06
N MET A 105 22.08 0.35 -11.12
CA MET A 105 21.97 -0.75 -12.09
C MET A 105 20.81 -0.58 -13.05
N TYR A 106 19.66 -0.13 -12.56
CA TYR A 106 18.40 -0.07 -13.30
C TYR A 106 17.85 1.36 -13.43
N GLY A 107 18.61 2.38 -12.98
CA GLY A 107 18.15 3.76 -12.96
C GLY A 107 16.91 3.95 -12.10
N ASN A 108 15.96 4.74 -12.58
CA ASN A 108 14.75 5.06 -11.81
C ASN A 108 13.69 3.94 -11.81
N ARG A 109 13.94 2.82 -12.50
CA ARG A 109 12.95 1.78 -12.73
C ARG A 109 12.59 1.01 -11.46
N ALA A 110 11.29 0.79 -11.25
CA ALA A 110 10.80 -0.24 -10.35
C ALA A 110 10.55 -1.51 -11.15
N LEU A 111 11.31 -2.57 -10.87
CA LEU A 111 11.15 -3.88 -11.49
C LEU A 111 10.40 -4.78 -10.51
N MET A 112 9.08 -4.82 -10.65
CA MET A 112 8.17 -5.53 -9.75
C MET A 112 7.86 -6.93 -10.26
N ALA A 113 8.08 -7.94 -9.44
CA ALA A 113 7.63 -9.30 -9.64
C ALA A 113 6.34 -9.54 -8.86
N LEU A 114 5.25 -9.90 -9.54
CA LEU A 114 4.02 -10.41 -8.93
C LEU A 114 4.03 -11.93 -8.96
N CYS A 115 4.01 -12.55 -7.79
CA CYS A 115 4.12 -13.99 -7.66
C CYS A 115 2.73 -14.65 -7.57
N GLN A 116 2.70 -15.95 -7.88
CA GLN A 116 1.48 -16.77 -7.85
C GLN A 116 0.66 -16.66 -6.54
N PRO A 117 1.27 -16.64 -5.33
CA PRO A 117 0.53 -16.45 -4.08
C PRO A 117 -0.38 -15.21 -4.04
N SER A 118 -0.04 -14.13 -4.75
CA SER A 118 -0.90 -12.93 -4.81
C SER A 118 -2.26 -13.20 -5.43
N PHE A 119 -2.37 -14.18 -6.32
CA PHE A 119 -3.60 -14.54 -7.01
C PHE A 119 -4.29 -15.78 -6.42
N GLU A 120 -3.59 -16.55 -5.58
CA GLU A 120 -4.14 -17.71 -4.90
C GLU A 120 -4.75 -17.36 -3.54
N PHE A 121 -4.19 -16.38 -2.84
CA PHE A 121 -4.60 -16.04 -1.48
C PHE A 121 -5.52 -14.82 -1.40
N TYR A 122 -5.61 -14.01 -2.46
CA TYR A 122 -6.34 -12.75 -2.45
C TYR A 122 -7.30 -12.64 -3.63
N TYR A 123 -8.54 -12.25 -3.35
CA TYR A 123 -9.54 -11.94 -4.37
C TYR A 123 -9.30 -10.54 -4.95
N SER A 124 -9.69 -10.33 -6.22
CA SER A 124 -9.66 -8.98 -6.77
C SER A 124 -10.71 -8.09 -6.08
N LEU A 125 -10.50 -6.77 -6.05
CA LEU A 125 -11.54 -5.86 -5.53
C LEU A 125 -12.86 -6.00 -6.29
N GLN A 126 -12.81 -6.30 -7.59
CA GLN A 126 -14.01 -6.56 -8.38
C GLN A 126 -14.74 -7.82 -7.91
N ASP A 127 -14.02 -8.91 -7.63
CA ASP A 127 -14.62 -10.15 -7.11
C ASP A 127 -15.13 -9.98 -5.67
N ILE A 128 -14.63 -8.97 -4.96
CA ILE A 128 -15.12 -8.61 -3.62
C ILE A 128 -16.38 -7.73 -3.72
N GLU A 129 -16.37 -6.69 -4.56
CA GLU A 129 -17.51 -5.78 -4.79
C GLU A 129 -18.67 -6.49 -5.51
N HIS A 130 -18.35 -7.47 -6.35
CA HIS A 130 -19.28 -8.25 -7.14
C HIS A 130 -18.96 -9.76 -7.02
N PRO A 131 -19.29 -10.37 -5.87
CA PRO A 131 -18.94 -11.76 -5.62
C PRO A 131 -19.55 -12.72 -6.64
N PRO A 132 -18.77 -13.70 -7.13
CA PRO A 132 -19.28 -14.72 -8.04
C PRO A 132 -20.37 -15.56 -7.34
N GLU A 133 -21.24 -16.20 -8.11
CA GLU A 133 -22.41 -16.92 -7.54
C GLU A 133 -22.06 -17.95 -6.46
N TRP A 134 -20.89 -18.59 -6.56
CA TRP A 134 -20.44 -19.58 -5.57
C TRP A 134 -20.04 -18.95 -4.22
N ALA A 135 -19.78 -17.64 -4.18
CA ALA A 135 -19.45 -16.86 -3.00
C ALA A 135 -20.69 -16.15 -2.41
N LEU A 136 -21.90 -16.53 -2.86
CA LEU A 136 -23.17 -16.05 -2.32
C LEU A 136 -23.86 -17.17 -1.55
N THR A 137 -24.57 -16.83 -0.47
CA THR A 137 -25.33 -17.79 0.35
C THR A 137 -26.41 -18.55 -0.45
N ALA A 138 -26.83 -17.97 -1.57
CA ALA A 138 -27.77 -18.51 -2.56
C ALA A 138 -27.61 -17.68 -3.87
N PRO A 139 -28.13 -18.13 -5.03
CA PRO A 139 -28.14 -17.32 -6.24
C PRO A 139 -28.80 -15.95 -6.01
N GLY A 140 -28.05 -14.86 -6.27
CA GLY A 140 -28.49 -13.48 -5.97
C GLY A 140 -28.62 -13.15 -4.48
N GLY A 141 -28.12 -14.02 -3.61
CA GLY A 141 -28.11 -13.87 -2.17
C GLY A 141 -27.05 -12.90 -1.65
N LYS A 142 -26.81 -12.92 -0.35
CA LYS A 142 -25.77 -12.09 0.26
C LYS A 142 -24.39 -12.72 0.02
N PRO A 143 -23.32 -11.91 -0.05
CA PRO A 143 -21.96 -12.43 0.00
C PRO A 143 -21.72 -13.28 1.25
N GLU A 144 -21.01 -14.40 1.09
CA GLU A 144 -20.45 -15.16 2.21
C GLU A 144 -19.44 -14.31 3.00
N GLY A 145 -19.16 -14.71 4.24
CA GLY A 145 -18.19 -14.01 5.09
C GLY A 145 -16.83 -13.89 4.42
N GLY A 146 -16.24 -12.68 4.42
CA GLY A 146 -14.99 -12.37 3.72
C GLY A 146 -15.15 -11.75 2.33
N PHE A 147 -16.37 -11.76 1.76
CA PHE A 147 -16.72 -11.05 0.52
C PHE A 147 -17.59 -9.80 0.78
N SER A 148 -17.79 -9.46 2.05
CA SER A 148 -18.42 -8.23 2.50
C SER A 148 -17.89 -7.85 3.89
N CYS A 149 -18.33 -6.73 4.44
CA CYS A 149 -18.05 -6.39 5.84
C CYS A 149 -18.70 -7.36 6.84
N ASP A 150 -19.67 -8.18 6.40
CA ASP A 150 -20.33 -9.16 7.27
C ASP A 150 -19.34 -10.25 7.70
N GLY A 151 -19.26 -10.48 9.01
CA GLY A 151 -18.39 -11.51 9.59
C GLY A 151 -16.91 -11.13 9.74
N LEU A 152 -16.49 -9.92 9.35
CA LEU A 152 -15.11 -9.45 9.52
C LEU A 152 -14.76 -9.03 10.96
N LEU A 153 -15.72 -9.05 11.90
CA LEU A 153 -15.57 -8.51 13.26
C LEU A 153 -15.00 -7.06 13.23
N ASP A 154 -14.68 -6.52 14.40
CA ASP A 154 -14.19 -5.15 14.56
C ASP A 154 -12.68 -5.04 14.19
N ARG A 155 -12.15 -5.96 13.37
CA ARG A 155 -10.71 -6.15 13.19
C ARG A 155 -10.34 -6.33 11.73
N ASP A 156 -9.33 -5.59 11.31
CA ASP A 156 -8.72 -5.78 9.99
C ASP A 156 -8.12 -7.18 9.88
N SER A 157 -8.28 -7.82 8.71
CA SER A 157 -7.80 -9.18 8.46
C SER A 157 -7.31 -9.36 7.03
N SER A 158 -6.49 -10.40 6.79
CA SER A 158 -5.94 -10.72 5.46
C SER A 158 -7.00 -11.01 4.40
N TYR A 159 -8.24 -11.33 4.78
CA TYR A 159 -9.36 -11.49 3.85
C TYR A 159 -9.74 -10.18 3.14
N MET A 160 -9.35 -9.04 3.69
CA MET A 160 -9.58 -7.73 3.08
C MET A 160 -8.59 -7.42 1.96
N LEU A 161 -7.47 -8.15 1.87
CA LEU A 161 -6.43 -7.86 0.89
C LEU A 161 -6.82 -8.28 -0.52
N SER A 162 -6.33 -7.52 -1.49
CA SER A 162 -6.42 -7.81 -2.92
C SER A 162 -5.01 -7.84 -3.55
N PRO A 163 -4.83 -8.39 -4.77
CA PRO A 163 -3.59 -8.21 -5.52
C PRO A 163 -3.19 -6.72 -5.66
N GLY A 164 -4.16 -5.82 -5.76
CA GLY A 164 -3.91 -4.37 -5.78
C GLY A 164 -3.34 -3.82 -4.47
N SER A 165 -3.66 -4.45 -3.34
CA SER A 165 -3.10 -4.14 -2.02
C SER A 165 -1.62 -4.57 -1.94
N VAL A 166 -1.29 -5.71 -2.55
CA VAL A 166 0.10 -6.18 -2.69
C VAL A 166 0.90 -5.23 -3.59
N ILE A 167 0.35 -4.80 -4.72
CA ILE A 167 1.01 -3.79 -5.56
C ILE A 167 1.21 -2.48 -4.77
N LEU A 168 0.21 -2.05 -3.98
CA LEU A 168 0.34 -0.86 -3.15
C LEU A 168 1.49 -0.98 -2.14
N HIS A 169 1.63 -2.13 -1.48
CA HIS A 169 2.76 -2.44 -0.59
C HIS A 169 4.08 -2.20 -1.33
N GLU A 170 4.21 -2.83 -2.50
CA GLU A 170 5.41 -2.83 -3.30
C GLU A 170 5.80 -1.43 -3.85
N LEU A 171 4.81 -0.59 -4.15
CA LEU A 171 5.06 0.80 -4.55
C LEU A 171 5.72 1.62 -3.44
N MET A 172 5.54 1.26 -2.16
CA MET A 172 6.24 1.94 -1.05
C MET A 172 7.76 1.74 -1.12
N HIS A 173 8.20 0.62 -1.69
CA HIS A 173 9.61 0.31 -1.88
C HIS A 173 10.25 0.99 -3.09
N TRP A 174 9.53 1.89 -3.78
CA TRP A 174 10.01 2.63 -4.94
C TRP A 174 10.26 4.12 -4.65
N PRO A 175 11.46 4.48 -4.16
CA PRO A 175 11.85 5.85 -3.83
C PRO A 175 11.60 6.87 -4.94
N TYR A 176 11.90 6.52 -6.19
CA TYR A 176 11.78 7.47 -7.28
C TYR A 176 10.36 8.01 -7.41
N LEU A 177 9.33 7.18 -7.19
CA LEU A 177 7.94 7.63 -7.17
C LEU A 177 7.70 8.67 -6.07
N LEU A 178 8.26 8.46 -4.88
CA LEU A 178 7.94 9.20 -3.66
C LEU A 178 8.91 10.34 -3.31
N GLN A 179 10.07 10.41 -3.97
CA GLN A 179 11.17 11.32 -3.59
C GLN A 179 10.83 12.82 -3.67
N ASP A 180 9.79 13.19 -4.44
CA ASP A 180 9.36 14.59 -4.58
C ASP A 180 8.48 15.04 -3.41
N ILE A 181 8.11 14.13 -2.50
CA ILE A 181 7.42 14.47 -1.26
C ILE A 181 8.40 15.28 -0.38
N PRO A 182 7.99 16.46 0.14
CA PRO A 182 8.82 17.24 1.04
C PRO A 182 9.30 16.39 2.22
N ASP A 183 10.60 16.50 2.53
CA ASP A 183 11.31 15.73 3.56
C ASP A 183 11.38 14.21 3.35
N TYR A 184 11.05 13.68 2.15
CA TYR A 184 11.05 12.23 1.92
C TYR A 184 12.36 11.55 2.34
N ALA A 185 13.51 12.07 1.88
CA ALA A 185 14.82 11.50 2.22
C ALA A 185 15.14 11.53 3.73
N ARG A 186 14.55 12.46 4.48
CA ARG A 186 14.71 12.55 5.93
C ARG A 186 13.76 11.59 6.66
N LEU A 187 12.53 11.45 6.17
CA LEU A 187 11.44 10.72 6.81
C LEU A 187 11.46 9.22 6.51
N ALA A 188 11.83 8.83 5.29
CA ALA A 188 12.04 7.45 4.89
C ALA A 188 13.31 6.84 5.55
N GLN A 189 13.56 5.56 5.33
CA GLN A 189 14.72 4.88 5.90
C GLN A 189 15.91 4.94 4.93
N PRO A 190 17.11 5.38 5.37
CA PRO A 190 18.30 5.38 4.52
C PRO A 190 18.71 3.95 4.17
N THR A 191 19.22 3.76 2.96
CA THR A 191 19.75 2.49 2.46
C THR A 191 21.25 2.59 2.20
N THR A 192 21.89 1.45 1.92
CA THR A 192 23.32 1.37 1.58
C THR A 192 23.66 1.94 0.20
N GLY A 193 22.67 2.28 -0.64
CA GLY A 193 22.84 2.79 -1.99
C GLY A 193 22.71 4.31 -2.13
N ASP A 194 22.88 5.07 -1.04
CA ASP A 194 22.74 6.55 -0.99
C ASP A 194 21.34 7.08 -1.40
N TYR A 195 20.31 6.26 -1.19
CA TYR A 195 18.91 6.68 -1.31
C TYR A 195 18.11 6.23 -0.08
N SER A 196 16.93 6.82 0.13
CA SER A 196 16.02 6.44 1.22
C SER A 196 14.75 5.80 0.68
N LYS A 197 14.23 4.78 1.36
CA LYS A 197 12.99 4.09 0.98
C LYS A 197 12.12 3.75 2.18
N ILE A 198 10.83 3.60 1.96
CA ILE A 198 9.94 2.93 2.92
C ILE A 198 10.25 1.44 2.80
N LEU A 199 10.43 0.77 3.93
CA LEU A 199 10.90 -0.62 4.02
C LEU A 199 9.83 -1.51 4.65
N ASP A 200 10.07 -2.81 4.63
CA ASP A 200 9.43 -3.72 5.55
C ASP A 200 10.04 -3.52 6.93
N PHE A 201 9.22 -3.20 7.92
CA PHE A 201 9.71 -3.11 9.28
C PHE A 201 10.26 -4.46 9.75
N ALA A 202 11.44 -4.42 10.36
CA ALA A 202 12.07 -5.57 10.99
C ALA A 202 12.23 -5.31 12.49
N GLY A 203 11.81 -6.30 13.28
CA GLY A 203 11.76 -6.25 14.74
C GLY A 203 13.09 -6.19 15.47
N PRO A 204 13.00 -6.11 16.81
CA PRO A 204 12.65 -7.34 17.53
C PRO A 204 11.21 -7.44 18.08
N ASN A 205 10.48 -6.34 18.27
CA ASN A 205 9.11 -6.37 18.78
C ASN A 205 8.26 -5.23 18.17
N PRO A 206 7.27 -5.52 17.30
CA PRO A 206 6.95 -6.83 16.74
C PRO A 206 8.12 -7.41 15.91
N SER A 207 8.12 -8.72 15.61
CA SER A 207 9.21 -9.39 14.86
C SER A 207 9.38 -8.85 13.43
N ASP A 208 8.28 -8.37 12.86
CA ASP A 208 8.16 -7.81 11.51
C ASP A 208 6.99 -6.81 11.50
N GLY A 209 6.79 -6.12 10.37
CA GLY A 209 5.67 -5.20 10.17
C GLY A 209 4.49 -5.77 9.41
N TYR A 210 4.45 -7.07 9.12
CA TYR A 210 3.40 -7.66 8.28
C TYR A 210 2.12 -7.94 9.05
N GLY A 211 1.00 -7.64 8.40
CA GLY A 211 -0.34 -7.81 8.94
C GLY A 211 -0.80 -6.64 9.79
N PRO A 212 -2.12 -6.56 10.03
CA PRO A 212 -2.76 -5.40 10.64
C PRO A 212 -2.32 -5.23 12.10
N PHE A 213 -2.14 -6.35 12.81
CA PHE A 213 -1.73 -6.33 14.21
C PHE A 213 -0.31 -5.79 14.41
N ASN A 214 0.66 -6.27 13.63
CA ASN A 214 2.05 -5.80 13.73
C ASN A 214 2.18 -4.37 13.22
N SER A 215 1.54 -4.04 12.09
CA SER A 215 1.47 -2.67 11.56
C SER A 215 0.91 -1.67 12.57
N ALA A 216 -0.17 -2.02 13.27
CA ALA A 216 -0.76 -1.17 14.30
C ALA A 216 0.18 -1.00 15.51
N LYS A 217 0.89 -2.05 15.93
CA LYS A 217 1.86 -1.99 17.03
C LYS A 217 3.05 -1.09 16.74
N ILE A 218 3.52 -1.05 15.48
CA ILE A 218 4.70 -0.25 15.10
C ILE A 218 4.47 1.24 15.39
N ARG A 219 3.23 1.72 15.26
CA ARG A 219 2.90 3.12 15.55
C ARG A 219 3.22 3.51 16.99
N ASP A 220 3.12 2.58 17.95
CA ASP A 220 3.28 2.83 19.38
C ASP A 220 4.75 2.67 19.83
N LEU A 221 5.65 2.31 18.92
CA LEU A 221 7.09 2.28 19.19
C LEU A 221 7.64 3.68 19.39
N THR A 222 8.78 3.76 20.08
CA THR A 222 9.52 5.01 20.27
C THR A 222 9.74 5.69 18.92
N ALA A 223 9.24 6.93 18.81
CA ALA A 223 9.40 7.76 17.63
C ALA A 223 10.88 7.89 17.25
N ASN A 224 11.15 8.08 15.96
CA ASN A 224 12.52 8.26 15.51
C ASN A 224 13.09 9.55 16.12
N PRO A 225 14.24 9.51 16.82
CA PRO A 225 14.76 10.66 17.56
C PRO A 225 15.25 11.79 16.65
N VAL A 226 15.55 11.50 15.39
CA VAL A 226 16.01 12.48 14.39
C VAL A 226 14.83 13.19 13.74
N THR A 227 13.76 12.46 13.44
CA THR A 227 12.63 13.00 12.68
C THR A 227 11.43 13.39 13.53
N GLY A 228 11.30 12.85 14.73
CA GLY A 228 10.11 12.95 15.59
C GLY A 228 8.89 12.18 15.07
N SER A 229 9.01 11.49 13.94
CA SER A 229 7.92 10.71 13.33
C SER A 229 7.81 9.33 13.96
N SER A 230 6.62 8.71 13.86
CA SER A 230 6.48 7.32 14.26
C SER A 230 7.33 6.41 13.38
N GLN A 231 7.60 5.19 13.84
CA GLN A 231 8.26 4.18 13.00
C GLN A 231 7.33 3.67 11.88
N ALA A 232 6.00 3.85 12.02
CA ALA A 232 5.02 3.32 11.09
C ALA A 232 5.11 3.95 9.70
N ILE A 233 5.53 5.22 9.59
CA ILE A 233 5.71 5.86 8.28
C ILE A 233 6.81 5.21 7.42
N ARG A 234 7.65 4.37 8.04
CA ARG A 234 8.74 3.63 7.39
C ARG A 234 8.40 2.17 7.10
N ASN A 235 7.19 1.71 7.46
CA ASN A 235 6.71 0.37 7.21
C ASN A 235 5.72 0.37 6.03
N ALA A 236 6.01 -0.38 4.97
CA ALA A 236 5.15 -0.45 3.79
C ALA A 236 3.73 -0.94 4.13
N ASP A 237 3.63 -1.96 4.99
CA ASP A 237 2.35 -2.60 5.30
C ASP A 237 1.41 -1.70 6.13
N SER A 238 1.94 -0.74 6.89
CA SER A 238 1.12 0.27 7.58
C SER A 238 0.29 1.11 6.61
N TYR A 239 0.81 1.40 5.41
CA TYR A 239 0.05 2.10 4.36
C TYR A 239 -1.03 1.20 3.77
N VAL A 240 -0.71 -0.07 3.54
CA VAL A 240 -1.67 -1.05 3.01
C VAL A 240 -2.85 -1.17 3.94
N TRP A 241 -2.60 -1.43 5.22
CA TRP A 241 -3.67 -1.65 6.19
C TRP A 241 -4.51 -0.41 6.46
N TYR A 242 -3.91 0.78 6.46
CA TYR A 242 -4.69 2.01 6.50
C TYR A 242 -5.57 2.18 5.26
N ALA A 243 -5.04 1.90 4.06
CA ALA A 243 -5.82 1.98 2.84
C ALA A 243 -6.95 0.95 2.79
N MET A 244 -6.72 -0.25 3.34
CA MET A 244 -7.73 -1.27 3.46
C MET A 244 -8.82 -0.89 4.47
N ASP A 245 -8.45 -0.51 5.70
CA ASP A 245 -9.41 -0.07 6.70
C ASP A 245 -10.29 1.06 6.14
N LYS A 246 -9.70 2.02 5.44
CA LYS A 246 -10.43 3.09 4.75
C LYS A 246 -11.37 2.66 3.66
N TYR A 247 -11.03 1.60 2.92
CA TYR A 247 -11.87 1.09 1.85
C TYR A 247 -13.10 0.33 2.38
N TRP A 248 -12.95 -0.31 3.54
CA TRP A 248 -13.98 -1.14 4.15
C TRP A 248 -14.84 -0.42 5.20
N SER A 249 -14.50 0.83 5.55
CA SER A 249 -15.22 1.69 6.52
C SER A 249 -16.05 2.79 5.84
#